data_AF-A0A2G6FQP9-F1
#
_entry.id   AF-A0A2G6FQP9-F1
#
_cell.length_a   1.000
_cell.length_b   1.000
_cell.length_c   1.000
_cell.angle_alpha   90.00
_cell.angle_beta   90.00
_cell.angle_gamma   90.00
#
_symmetry.space_group_name_H-M   'P 1'
#
loop_
_entity.id
_entity.type
_entity.pdbx_description
1 polymer ?
#
loop_
_entity_poly.entity_id
_entity_poly.type
_entity_poly.pdbx_seq_one_letter_code
_entity_poly.pdbx_strand_id
1 'polypeptide(L)'
;MKQKAAILGVILLLVTAGYFIFSKDEGGGPVVSPVKKILSGKAARSGLDPASLLPDNTVFYSRSTDMSSRLASLKDSRLGRAVQGIDLARLAEATGAPQKTVDEINRGLGYIKQGLEHPLFKEVFGKKYAVALLAPAEGVNLQELTLETFLTGHLMVISRPDDPKKVLTSLEEVFSGKAERKSYQHNGNEITFFADENEAGLYVCPLKELVLLTLSKKVMENSLDLHKSGQNNLAARQHFAKYQKEFAGSHSFTFLQIDQVKKIAAVLADKLSPEVGEQLKPELDKLDGYEYVAAGTSYEKDGKIVCRSSMGLNKEKMAPYLKAIYFTSPEKNQTVHNMAHGSLLYYWLNNLDLQAYYQMLIEEGDFEQKDIDELNREFEQEIGMNLPDLLAIFGKKLTFAIKKSKTQMFLPIPDLYLGMNLQDKAKFEQLIKKITSDNGVQVSTREYKGHTLNFFDELAQAGMKPGYVIKDDLLIIADNQQVMQEVIDSLDGAGNSDISPDYKQVSKDFDQKNNSITYCNLAGCLEFTKGLVDWAAAFATAGGNEDAKRLQVVLDELVYPLLDGFSMYTHFGSRAVVEGSELKGEAIILTRKEEK
;
A
#
# COMPACT_ATOMS: atom_id res chain seq x y z
N MET A 1 -28.05 -11.33 -13.54
CA MET A 1 -26.79 -11.62 -12.82
C MET A 1 -25.54 -10.93 -13.39
N LYS A 2 -25.14 -11.13 -14.66
CA LYS A 2 -23.86 -10.60 -15.21
C LYS A 2 -23.66 -9.07 -15.10
N GLN A 3 -24.69 -8.25 -15.34
CA GLN A 3 -24.62 -6.78 -15.12
C GLN A 3 -24.59 -6.38 -13.63
N LYS A 4 -25.20 -7.19 -12.75
CA LYS A 4 -25.16 -6.96 -11.28
C LYS A 4 -23.76 -7.24 -10.74
N ALA A 5 -23.13 -8.31 -11.20
CA ALA A 5 -21.72 -8.61 -10.96
C ALA A 5 -20.79 -7.55 -11.56
N ALA A 6 -21.15 -6.90 -12.67
CA ALA A 6 -20.38 -5.79 -13.23
C ALA A 6 -20.48 -4.52 -12.37
N ILE A 7 -21.66 -4.15 -11.85
CA ILE A 7 -21.81 -2.98 -10.96
C ILE A 7 -21.14 -3.24 -9.61
N LEU A 8 -21.35 -4.42 -9.00
CA LEU A 8 -20.67 -4.78 -7.74
C LEU A 8 -19.17 -4.98 -7.95
N GLY A 9 -18.75 -5.54 -9.08
CA GLY A 9 -17.37 -5.70 -9.49
C GLY A 9 -16.70 -4.35 -9.71
N VAL A 10 -17.36 -3.38 -10.35
CA VAL A 10 -16.88 -2.00 -10.45
C VAL A 10 -16.84 -1.34 -9.06
N ILE A 11 -17.81 -1.58 -8.17
CA ILE A 11 -17.77 -1.06 -6.79
C ILE A 11 -16.59 -1.66 -6.00
N LEU A 12 -16.38 -2.98 -6.04
CA LEU A 12 -15.24 -3.65 -5.39
C LEU A 12 -13.92 -3.20 -6.00
N LEU A 13 -13.83 -3.11 -7.33
CA LEU A 13 -12.64 -2.71 -8.07
C LEU A 13 -12.33 -1.23 -7.86
N LEU A 14 -13.33 -0.36 -7.64
CA LEU A 14 -13.13 1.03 -7.23
C LEU A 14 -12.77 1.17 -5.75
N VAL A 15 -13.22 0.27 -4.88
CA VAL A 15 -12.80 0.21 -3.47
C VAL A 15 -11.34 -0.24 -3.36
N THR A 16 -10.87 -1.18 -4.18
CA THR A 16 -9.46 -1.60 -4.24
C THR A 16 -8.57 -0.66 -5.05
N ALA A 17 -8.98 -0.24 -6.25
CA ALA A 17 -8.20 0.67 -7.10
C ALA A 17 -8.16 2.10 -6.54
N GLY A 18 -9.23 2.54 -5.87
CA GLY A 18 -9.29 3.88 -5.30
C GLY A 18 -8.37 4.11 -4.09
N TYR A 19 -7.73 3.05 -3.61
CA TYR A 19 -6.73 3.10 -2.55
C TYR A 19 -5.33 3.49 -3.06
N PHE A 20 -5.05 3.38 -4.37
CA PHE A 20 -3.68 3.55 -4.90
C PHE A 20 -3.45 4.76 -5.81
N ILE A 21 -4.47 5.36 -6.43
CA ILE A 21 -4.20 6.33 -7.50
C ILE A 21 -5.30 7.40 -7.59
N PHE A 22 -5.17 8.54 -6.92
CA PHE A 22 -5.84 9.78 -7.34
C PHE A 22 -4.97 10.96 -6.91
N SER A 23 -4.86 12.03 -7.70
CA SER A 23 -4.45 13.36 -7.20
C SER A 23 -4.70 14.43 -8.25
N LYS A 24 -5.64 15.34 -7.98
CA LYS A 24 -5.64 16.76 -8.36
C LYS A 24 -6.89 17.40 -7.73
N ASP A 25 -6.75 18.61 -7.23
CA ASP A 25 -7.88 19.49 -6.91
C ASP A 25 -7.56 20.87 -7.49
N GLU A 26 -8.24 21.26 -8.58
CA GLU A 26 -8.09 22.58 -9.21
C GLU A 26 -9.09 23.56 -8.59
N GLY A 27 -8.60 24.49 -7.77
CA GLY A 27 -9.45 25.51 -7.14
C GLY A 27 -8.65 26.71 -6.64
N GLY A 28 -8.20 27.54 -7.59
CA GLY A 28 -7.57 28.84 -7.35
C GLY A 28 -8.56 29.87 -6.83
N GLY A 29 -8.40 30.23 -5.56
CA GLY A 29 -9.06 31.36 -4.89
C GLY A 29 -8.08 31.97 -3.88
N PRO A 30 -8.24 33.25 -3.52
CA PRO A 30 -7.18 34.07 -2.92
C PRO A 30 -6.73 33.56 -1.55
N VAL A 31 -5.42 33.73 -1.32
CA VAL A 31 -4.62 33.21 -0.21
C VAL A 31 -5.05 33.81 1.14
N VAL A 32 -5.49 32.96 2.06
CA VAL A 32 -5.53 33.26 3.50
C VAL A 32 -4.94 32.05 4.24
N SER A 33 -3.95 32.32 5.09
CA SER A 33 -3.14 31.39 5.90
C SER A 33 -3.89 30.15 6.44
N PRO A 34 -3.34 28.91 6.32
CA PRO A 34 -4.04 27.67 6.69
C PRO A 34 -4.26 27.46 8.19
N VAL A 35 -3.52 28.14 9.06
CA VAL A 35 -3.47 27.78 10.50
C VAL A 35 -4.63 28.39 11.32
N LYS A 36 -5.32 29.42 10.82
CA LYS A 36 -6.49 30.01 11.50
C LYS A 36 -7.85 29.59 10.94
N LYS A 37 -7.94 29.06 9.72
CA LYS A 37 -9.22 28.71 9.09
C LYS A 37 -9.71 27.29 9.37
N ILE A 38 -8.84 26.40 9.86
CA ILE A 38 -9.22 25.07 10.38
C ILE A 38 -9.91 25.20 11.75
N LEU A 39 -9.67 26.29 12.48
CA LEU A 39 -10.34 26.61 13.76
C LEU A 39 -11.55 27.54 13.62
N SER A 40 -11.74 28.21 12.47
CA SER A 40 -12.98 28.97 12.19
C SER A 40 -14.01 28.05 11.51
N GLY A 41 -14.59 27.15 12.31
CA GLY A 41 -15.66 26.27 11.89
C GLY A 41 -16.86 27.04 11.35
N LYS A 42 -16.98 27.15 10.02
CA LYS A 42 -18.30 26.91 9.42
C LYS A 42 -18.61 25.46 9.74
N ALA A 43 -19.36 25.24 10.82
CA ALA A 43 -19.85 23.93 11.21
C ALA A 43 -20.21 23.16 9.94
N ALA A 44 -19.51 22.05 9.70
CA ALA A 44 -19.96 21.09 8.71
C ALA A 44 -21.46 20.93 8.97
N ARG A 45 -22.31 21.22 7.97
CA ARG A 45 -23.76 21.06 8.10
C ARG A 45 -24.00 19.76 8.86
N SER A 46 -24.76 19.82 9.95
CA SER A 46 -25.06 18.72 10.88
C SER A 46 -25.87 17.62 10.19
N GLY A 47 -25.32 17.07 9.12
CA GLY A 47 -25.86 15.97 8.37
C GLY A 47 -25.65 14.68 9.15
N LEU A 48 -26.48 13.70 8.84
CA LEU A 48 -26.41 12.37 9.41
C LEU A 48 -25.07 11.71 9.06
N ASP A 49 -24.32 11.23 10.05
CA ASP A 49 -23.07 10.51 9.80
C ASP A 49 -23.40 9.12 9.21
N PRO A 50 -22.90 8.75 8.01
CA PRO A 50 -23.08 7.40 7.49
C PRO A 50 -22.68 6.29 8.47
N ALA A 51 -21.66 6.50 9.31
CA ALA A 51 -21.23 5.50 10.28
C ALA A 51 -22.25 5.28 11.43
N SER A 52 -23.17 6.21 11.66
CA SER A 52 -24.27 6.04 12.63
C SER A 52 -25.37 5.08 12.15
N LEU A 53 -25.37 4.73 10.86
CA LEU A 53 -26.31 3.77 10.23
C LEU A 53 -25.75 2.35 10.20
N LEU A 54 -24.54 2.15 10.69
CA LEU A 54 -23.79 0.90 10.58
C LEU A 54 -23.58 0.31 11.97
N PRO A 55 -23.75 -1.01 12.15
CA PRO A 55 -23.52 -1.65 13.44
C PRO A 55 -22.03 -1.57 13.84
N ASP A 56 -21.77 -1.58 15.14
CA ASP A 56 -20.43 -1.51 15.74
C ASP A 56 -19.49 -2.67 15.33
N ASN A 57 -20.04 -3.78 14.85
CA ASN A 57 -19.35 -4.94 14.32
C ASN A 57 -19.10 -4.89 12.80
N THR A 58 -19.25 -3.73 12.16
CA THR A 58 -18.92 -3.53 10.75
C THR A 58 -17.47 -3.95 10.46
N VAL A 59 -17.29 -4.84 9.49
CA VAL A 59 -16.01 -5.48 9.14
C VAL A 59 -15.09 -4.47 8.48
N PHE A 60 -15.62 -3.77 7.48
CA PHE A 60 -14.91 -2.78 6.68
C PHE A 60 -15.80 -1.58 6.45
N TYR A 61 -15.23 -0.39 6.57
CA TYR A 61 -15.86 0.87 6.23
C TYR A 61 -14.86 1.71 5.43
N SER A 62 -15.28 2.22 4.28
CA SER A 62 -14.51 3.22 3.55
C SER A 62 -15.41 4.34 3.09
N ARG A 63 -15.08 5.58 3.45
CA ARG A 63 -15.71 6.78 2.92
C ARG A 63 -14.79 7.50 1.96
N SER A 64 -15.38 8.13 0.96
CA SER A 64 -14.69 8.99 0.00
C SER A 64 -15.50 10.24 -0.31
N THR A 65 -14.83 11.34 -0.61
CA THR A 65 -15.43 12.59 -1.09
C THR A 65 -15.00 12.89 -2.52
N ASP A 66 -15.87 13.54 -3.28
CA ASP A 66 -15.56 14.12 -4.60
C ASP A 66 -14.93 13.11 -5.59
N MET A 67 -15.41 11.86 -5.60
CA MET A 67 -14.79 10.79 -6.40
C MET A 67 -14.92 11.05 -7.91
N SER A 68 -16.05 11.59 -8.37
CA SER A 68 -16.19 11.94 -9.79
C SER A 68 -15.17 12.99 -10.22
N SER A 69 -14.93 14.02 -9.39
CA SER A 69 -13.92 15.05 -9.67
C SER A 69 -12.50 14.48 -9.65
N ARG A 70 -12.21 13.57 -8.72
CA ARG A 70 -10.90 12.88 -8.64
C ARG A 70 -10.66 11.93 -9.79
N LEU A 71 -11.69 11.19 -10.24
CA LEU A 71 -11.60 10.33 -11.39
C LEU A 71 -11.40 11.13 -12.68
N ALA A 72 -12.11 12.25 -12.84
CA ALA A 72 -11.88 13.17 -13.95
C ALA A 72 -10.45 13.72 -13.93
N SER A 73 -9.99 14.18 -12.75
CA SER A 73 -8.61 14.65 -12.55
C SER A 73 -7.55 13.59 -12.84
N LEU A 74 -7.81 12.33 -12.46
CA LEU A 74 -6.93 11.21 -12.78
C LEU A 74 -6.90 10.97 -14.29
N LYS A 75 -8.05 10.88 -14.93
CA LYS A 75 -8.17 10.75 -16.40
C LYS A 75 -7.37 11.84 -17.13
N ASP A 76 -7.44 13.07 -16.61
CA ASP A 76 -6.74 14.23 -17.16
C ASP A 76 -5.28 14.35 -16.68
N SER A 77 -4.78 13.44 -15.84
CA SER A 77 -3.38 13.43 -15.43
C SER A 77 -2.50 12.73 -16.46
N ARG A 78 -1.18 12.93 -16.38
CA ARG A 78 -0.20 12.19 -17.20
C ARG A 78 -0.38 10.66 -17.08
N LEU A 79 -0.56 10.14 -15.87
CA LEU A 79 -0.78 8.71 -15.65
C LEU A 79 -2.11 8.23 -16.22
N GLY A 80 -3.21 8.97 -16.02
CA GLY A 80 -4.51 8.56 -16.57
C GLY A 80 -4.53 8.56 -18.10
N ARG A 81 -3.90 9.55 -18.74
CA ARG A 81 -3.72 9.57 -20.19
C ARG A 81 -2.87 8.39 -20.68
N ALA A 82 -1.78 8.08 -19.97
CA ALA A 82 -0.95 6.92 -20.29
C ALA A 82 -1.76 5.63 -20.21
N VAL A 83 -2.47 5.39 -19.10
CA VAL A 83 -3.31 4.20 -18.90
C VAL A 83 -4.41 4.09 -19.95
N GLN A 84 -5.06 5.20 -20.30
CA GLN A 84 -6.11 5.21 -21.33
C GLN A 84 -5.57 4.99 -22.75
N GLY A 85 -4.30 5.28 -22.99
CA GLY A 85 -3.63 5.04 -24.26
C GLY A 85 -3.21 3.58 -24.48
N ILE A 86 -3.23 2.75 -23.43
CA ILE A 86 -2.85 1.33 -23.54
C ILE A 86 -3.98 0.53 -24.17
N ASP A 87 -3.70 -0.08 -25.32
CA ASP A 87 -4.59 -1.04 -25.97
C ASP A 87 -4.27 -2.46 -25.48
N LEU A 88 -4.90 -2.86 -24.36
CA LEU A 88 -4.67 -4.18 -23.75
C LEU A 88 -5.06 -5.34 -24.68
N ALA A 89 -6.02 -5.13 -25.58
CA ALA A 89 -6.44 -6.15 -26.53
C ALA A 89 -5.36 -6.38 -27.58
N ARG A 90 -4.86 -5.30 -28.19
CA ARG A 90 -3.74 -5.35 -29.13
C ARG A 90 -2.47 -5.91 -28.48
N LEU A 91 -2.18 -5.55 -27.23
CA LEU A 91 -1.04 -6.09 -26.50
C LEU A 91 -1.17 -7.61 -26.27
N ALA A 92 -2.38 -8.07 -25.91
CA ALA A 92 -2.66 -9.49 -25.75
C ALA A 92 -2.51 -10.24 -27.09
N GLU A 93 -3.00 -9.68 -28.20
CA GLU A 93 -2.81 -10.24 -29.54
C GLU A 93 -1.31 -10.31 -29.92
N ALA A 94 -0.57 -9.23 -29.71
CA ALA A 94 0.86 -9.15 -30.04
C ALA A 94 1.72 -10.12 -29.24
N THR A 95 1.29 -10.49 -28.04
CA THR A 95 1.95 -11.48 -27.17
C THR A 95 1.47 -12.92 -27.42
N GLY A 96 0.56 -13.13 -28.37
CA GLY A 96 0.07 -14.46 -28.76
C GLY A 96 -1.03 -15.01 -27.86
N ALA A 97 -1.74 -14.15 -27.11
CA ALA A 97 -2.87 -14.58 -26.30
C ALA A 97 -4.01 -15.15 -27.18
N PRO A 98 -4.77 -16.14 -26.70
CA PRO A 98 -5.94 -16.66 -27.42
C PRO A 98 -7.02 -15.57 -27.61
N GLN A 99 -7.73 -15.61 -28.75
CA GLN A 99 -8.81 -14.65 -29.06
C GLN A 99 -9.85 -14.54 -27.94
N LYS A 100 -10.18 -15.66 -27.27
CA LYS A 100 -11.12 -15.68 -26.14
C LYS A 100 -10.67 -14.72 -25.02
N THR A 101 -9.38 -14.67 -24.71
CA THR A 101 -8.82 -13.78 -23.68
C THR A 101 -8.93 -12.32 -24.12
N VAL A 102 -8.66 -12.03 -25.39
CA VAL A 102 -8.80 -10.69 -25.99
C VAL A 102 -10.27 -10.22 -25.89
N ASP A 103 -11.22 -11.08 -26.26
CA ASP A 103 -12.65 -10.80 -26.17
C ASP A 103 -13.10 -10.55 -24.71
N GLU A 104 -12.56 -11.31 -23.77
CA GLU A 104 -12.82 -11.14 -22.34
C GLU A 104 -12.28 -9.81 -21.79
N ILE A 105 -11.07 -9.40 -22.20
CA ILE A 105 -10.47 -8.11 -21.86
C ILE A 105 -11.35 -6.98 -22.41
N ASN A 106 -11.68 -7.02 -23.70
CA ASN A 106 -12.51 -6.00 -24.35
C ASN A 106 -13.88 -5.86 -23.69
N ARG A 107 -14.51 -6.99 -23.36
CA ARG A 107 -15.78 -7.00 -22.65
C ARG A 107 -15.66 -6.39 -21.25
N GLY A 108 -14.61 -6.73 -20.51
CA GLY A 108 -14.33 -6.19 -19.18
C GLY A 108 -14.13 -4.67 -19.20
N LEU A 109 -13.28 -4.18 -20.11
CA LEU A 109 -13.03 -2.75 -20.31
C LEU A 109 -14.31 -2.01 -20.72
N GLY A 110 -15.11 -2.62 -21.60
CA GLY A 110 -16.41 -2.08 -22.00
C GLY A 110 -17.36 -1.88 -20.82
N TYR A 111 -17.46 -2.87 -19.91
CA TYR A 111 -18.29 -2.74 -18.71
C TYR A 111 -17.79 -1.67 -17.73
N ILE A 112 -16.47 -1.58 -17.53
CA ILE A 112 -15.89 -0.55 -16.66
C ILE A 112 -16.18 0.84 -17.24
N LYS A 113 -15.89 1.04 -18.52
CA LYS A 113 -16.13 2.32 -19.20
C LYS A 113 -17.61 2.70 -19.15
N GLN A 114 -18.50 1.78 -19.51
CA GLN A 114 -19.94 2.00 -19.45
C GLN A 114 -20.40 2.36 -18.04
N GLY A 115 -19.89 1.71 -17.00
CA GLY A 115 -20.22 1.99 -15.62
C GLY A 115 -19.76 3.38 -15.15
N LEU A 116 -18.52 3.76 -15.47
CA LEU A 116 -17.95 5.06 -15.10
C LEU A 116 -18.58 6.25 -15.85
N GLU A 117 -19.01 6.03 -17.09
CA GLU A 117 -19.66 7.04 -17.92
C GLU A 117 -21.18 7.16 -17.63
N HIS A 118 -21.77 6.21 -16.89
CA HIS A 118 -23.20 6.23 -16.59
C HIS A 118 -23.57 7.37 -15.62
N PRO A 119 -24.66 8.14 -15.85
CA PRO A 119 -25.08 9.25 -14.98
C PRO A 119 -25.22 8.87 -13.50
N LEU A 120 -25.79 7.69 -13.23
CA LEU A 120 -25.92 7.10 -11.89
C LEU A 120 -24.58 7.07 -11.11
N PHE A 121 -23.45 6.85 -11.78
CA PHE A 121 -22.15 6.83 -11.12
C PHE A 121 -21.84 8.16 -10.44
N LYS A 122 -22.05 9.26 -11.17
CA LYS A 122 -21.85 10.62 -10.65
C LYS A 122 -22.84 10.94 -9.53
N GLU A 123 -24.06 10.44 -9.61
CA GLU A 123 -25.07 10.70 -8.59
C GLU A 123 -24.78 9.95 -7.29
N VAL A 124 -24.37 8.67 -7.38
CA VAL A 124 -24.07 7.84 -6.20
C VAL A 124 -22.70 8.18 -5.60
N PHE A 125 -21.68 8.40 -6.43
CA PHE A 125 -20.29 8.55 -5.95
C PHE A 125 -19.76 9.99 -6.03
N GLY A 126 -20.55 10.94 -6.54
CA GLY A 126 -20.08 12.28 -6.88
C GLY A 126 -19.55 13.10 -5.72
N LYS A 127 -20.32 13.25 -4.64
CA LYS A 127 -20.01 14.20 -3.56
C LYS A 127 -19.40 13.54 -2.34
N LYS A 128 -20.15 12.65 -1.69
CA LYS A 128 -19.66 11.81 -0.61
C LYS A 128 -20.36 10.47 -0.66
N TYR A 129 -19.62 9.40 -0.45
CA TYR A 129 -20.20 8.08 -0.27
C TYR A 129 -19.39 7.30 0.75
N ALA A 130 -20.02 6.29 1.32
CA ALA A 130 -19.37 5.26 2.09
C ALA A 130 -19.76 3.89 1.54
N VAL A 131 -18.82 2.95 1.58
CA VAL A 131 -19.04 1.54 1.36
C VAL A 131 -18.74 0.83 2.66
N ALA A 132 -19.64 -0.04 3.09
CA ALA A 132 -19.49 -0.82 4.30
C ALA A 132 -19.76 -2.30 4.01
N LEU A 133 -18.91 -3.15 4.56
CA LEU A 133 -19.11 -4.58 4.62
C LEU A 133 -19.47 -4.94 6.06
N LEU A 134 -20.67 -5.46 6.25
CA LEU A 134 -21.22 -5.73 7.57
C LEU A 134 -20.92 -7.16 8.00
N ALA A 135 -20.83 -7.39 9.30
CA ALA A 135 -20.82 -8.76 9.81
C ALA A 135 -22.18 -9.41 9.57
N PRO A 136 -22.24 -10.75 9.45
CA PRO A 136 -23.52 -11.45 9.46
C PRO A 136 -24.33 -11.12 10.70
N ALA A 137 -25.62 -10.85 10.50
CA ALA A 137 -26.53 -10.62 11.62
C ALA A 137 -26.62 -11.87 12.50
N GLU A 138 -26.94 -11.68 13.78
CA GLU A 138 -27.17 -12.80 14.68
C GLU A 138 -28.24 -13.77 14.13
N GLY A 139 -28.00 -15.06 14.32
CA GLY A 139 -28.86 -16.13 13.84
C GLY A 139 -28.74 -16.47 12.34
N VAL A 140 -27.90 -15.76 11.56
CA VAL A 140 -27.57 -16.21 10.20
C VAL A 140 -26.79 -17.52 10.30
N ASN A 141 -27.23 -18.54 9.56
CA ASN A 141 -26.49 -19.80 9.45
C ASN A 141 -25.20 -19.56 8.65
N LEU A 142 -24.10 -19.36 9.37
CA LEU A 142 -22.77 -19.18 8.79
C LEU A 142 -22.36 -20.36 7.90
N GLN A 143 -22.93 -21.55 8.10
CA GLN A 143 -22.65 -22.72 7.26
C GLN A 143 -23.26 -22.65 5.85
N GLU A 144 -24.20 -21.75 5.59
CA GLU A 144 -24.80 -21.57 4.25
C GLU A 144 -24.15 -20.42 3.48
N LEU A 145 -23.18 -19.75 4.08
CA LEU A 145 -22.56 -18.56 3.54
C LEU A 145 -21.47 -18.93 2.52
N THR A 146 -21.59 -18.44 1.29
CA THR A 146 -20.52 -18.46 0.27
C THR A 146 -19.93 -17.06 0.15
N LEU A 147 -18.78 -16.91 -0.50
CA LEU A 147 -18.21 -15.57 -0.74
C LEU A 147 -19.18 -14.67 -1.51
N GLU A 148 -19.89 -15.21 -2.50
CA GLU A 148 -20.88 -14.47 -3.28
C GLU A 148 -22.08 -14.06 -2.43
N THR A 149 -22.67 -14.99 -1.66
CA THR A 149 -23.82 -14.67 -0.80
C THR A 149 -23.42 -13.76 0.36
N PHE A 150 -22.18 -13.83 0.83
CA PHE A 150 -21.64 -12.90 1.80
C PHE A 150 -21.52 -11.49 1.23
N LEU A 151 -20.82 -11.32 0.11
CA LEU A 151 -20.63 -9.99 -0.48
C LEU A 151 -21.97 -9.36 -0.89
N THR A 152 -22.88 -10.13 -1.48
CA THR A 152 -24.19 -9.60 -1.88
C THR A 152 -25.11 -9.37 -0.68
N GLY A 153 -25.06 -10.24 0.34
CA GLY A 153 -25.91 -10.19 1.52
C GLY A 153 -25.53 -9.14 2.57
N HIS A 154 -24.28 -8.64 2.53
CA HIS A 154 -23.70 -7.84 3.62
C HIS A 154 -23.02 -6.54 3.18
N LEU A 155 -23.06 -6.19 1.89
CA LEU A 155 -22.55 -4.92 1.37
C LEU A 155 -23.63 -3.83 1.46
N MET A 156 -23.24 -2.65 1.96
CA MET A 156 -24.04 -1.44 1.94
C MET A 156 -23.25 -0.29 1.32
N VAL A 157 -23.91 0.47 0.45
CA VAL A 157 -23.44 1.75 -0.06
C VAL A 157 -24.32 2.85 0.54
N ILE A 158 -23.69 3.87 1.14
CA ILE A 158 -24.37 5.03 1.70
C ILE A 158 -23.88 6.25 0.93
N SER A 159 -24.70 6.79 0.05
CA SER A 159 -24.38 7.98 -0.73
C SER A 159 -24.98 9.23 -0.09
N ARG A 160 -24.30 10.38 -0.25
CA ARG A 160 -24.85 11.71 -0.04
C ARG A 160 -24.87 12.44 -1.38
N PRO A 161 -25.89 12.22 -2.23
CA PRO A 161 -26.03 12.91 -3.50
C PRO A 161 -26.36 14.39 -3.30
N ASP A 162 -26.28 15.19 -4.36
CA ASP A 162 -26.82 16.56 -4.33
C ASP A 162 -28.36 16.58 -4.30
N ASP A 163 -28.99 15.59 -4.93
CA ASP A 163 -30.43 15.37 -4.93
C ASP A 163 -30.72 13.86 -4.82
N PRO A 164 -31.20 13.37 -3.66
CA PRO A 164 -31.59 11.97 -3.47
C PRO A 164 -32.60 11.46 -4.50
N LYS A 165 -33.47 12.33 -5.02
CA LYS A 165 -34.50 11.93 -6.00
C LYS A 165 -33.87 11.56 -7.35
N LYS A 166 -32.80 12.25 -7.76
CA LYS A 166 -32.10 11.93 -9.00
C LYS A 166 -31.53 10.53 -9.00
N VAL A 167 -30.97 10.08 -7.87
CA VAL A 167 -30.48 8.70 -7.71
C VAL A 167 -31.60 7.70 -7.98
N LEU A 168 -32.81 7.93 -7.44
CA LEU A 168 -33.96 7.05 -7.69
C LEU A 168 -34.37 7.08 -9.16
N THR A 169 -34.47 8.26 -9.78
CA THR A 169 -34.82 8.38 -11.21
C THR A 169 -33.80 7.68 -12.11
N SER A 170 -32.50 7.86 -11.87
CA SER A 170 -31.45 7.18 -12.62
C SER A 170 -31.48 5.66 -12.42
N LEU A 171 -31.83 5.18 -11.23
CA LEU A 171 -32.05 3.76 -11.00
C LEU A 171 -33.28 3.24 -11.75
N GLU A 172 -34.38 3.98 -11.77
CA GLU A 172 -35.57 3.65 -12.57
C GLU A 172 -35.22 3.54 -14.05
N GLU A 173 -34.40 4.43 -14.59
CA GLU A 173 -33.91 4.34 -15.98
C GLU A 173 -33.08 3.09 -16.22
N VAL A 174 -32.11 2.80 -15.33
CA VAL A 174 -31.25 1.60 -15.42
C VAL A 174 -32.05 0.31 -15.40
N PHE A 175 -33.13 0.27 -14.60
CA PHE A 175 -33.99 -0.89 -14.42
C PHE A 175 -35.24 -0.89 -15.32
N SER A 176 -35.45 0.16 -16.12
CA SER A 176 -36.63 0.30 -16.98
C SER A 176 -36.78 -0.88 -17.96
N GLY A 177 -37.97 -1.46 -17.99
CA GLY A 177 -38.31 -2.60 -18.86
C GLY A 177 -37.68 -3.95 -18.48
N LYS A 178 -36.91 -4.02 -17.38
CA LYS A 178 -36.21 -5.25 -16.94
C LYS A 178 -36.48 -5.64 -15.49
N ALA A 179 -37.05 -4.73 -14.70
CA ALA A 179 -37.23 -4.93 -13.27
C ALA A 179 -38.62 -4.45 -12.81
N GLU A 180 -39.23 -5.21 -11.89
CA GLU A 180 -40.43 -4.79 -11.18
C GLU A 180 -40.04 -3.86 -10.04
N ARG A 181 -40.73 -2.72 -9.92
CA ARG A 181 -40.56 -1.79 -8.81
C ARG A 181 -41.60 -2.11 -7.74
N LYS A 182 -41.13 -2.46 -6.54
CA LYS A 182 -41.96 -2.63 -5.34
C LYS A 182 -41.56 -1.58 -4.31
N SER A 183 -42.51 -1.01 -3.57
CA SER A 183 -42.23 -0.11 -2.44
C SER A 183 -42.93 -0.64 -1.19
N TYR A 184 -42.28 -0.50 -0.03
CA TYR A 184 -42.90 -0.77 1.26
C TYR A 184 -42.35 0.17 2.34
N GLN A 185 -43.06 0.27 3.47
CA GLN A 185 -42.69 1.13 4.59
C GLN A 185 -41.98 0.33 5.68
N HIS A 186 -40.87 0.86 6.21
CA HIS A 186 -40.18 0.33 7.39
C HIS A 186 -39.80 1.48 8.33
N ASN A 187 -40.31 1.47 9.56
CA ASN A 187 -40.10 2.54 10.54
C ASN A 187 -40.40 3.97 10.02
N GLY A 188 -41.38 4.09 9.12
CA GLY A 188 -41.77 5.37 8.51
C GLY A 188 -40.85 5.85 7.38
N ASN A 189 -39.95 4.99 6.90
CA ASN A 189 -39.14 5.24 5.70
C ASN A 189 -39.64 4.35 4.56
N GLU A 190 -39.74 4.92 3.36
CA GLU A 190 -40.08 4.16 2.16
C GLU A 190 -38.83 3.47 1.61
N ILE A 191 -38.89 2.14 1.51
CA ILE A 191 -37.88 1.32 0.85
C ILE A 191 -38.41 0.97 -0.53
N THR A 192 -37.68 1.38 -1.57
CA THR A 192 -37.92 0.97 -2.95
C THR A 192 -37.04 -0.24 -3.28
N PHE A 193 -37.63 -1.26 -3.87
CA PHE A 193 -36.98 -2.48 -4.32
C PHE A 193 -37.10 -2.61 -5.84
N PHE A 194 -35.94 -2.67 -6.51
CA PHE A 194 -35.83 -2.91 -7.95
C PHE A 194 -35.52 -4.39 -8.18
N ALA A 195 -36.56 -5.20 -8.44
CA ALA A 195 -36.48 -6.65 -8.54
C ALA A 195 -36.27 -7.10 -10.00
N ASP A 196 -35.27 -7.94 -10.27
CA ASP A 196 -35.20 -8.63 -11.57
C ASP A 196 -36.18 -9.82 -11.62
N GLU A 197 -36.21 -10.54 -12.75
CA GLU A 197 -37.05 -11.72 -12.97
C GLU A 197 -36.90 -12.82 -11.91
N ASN A 198 -35.79 -12.86 -11.17
CA ASN A 198 -35.52 -13.87 -10.13
C ASN A 198 -35.78 -13.33 -8.72
N GLU A 199 -36.48 -12.20 -8.58
CA GLU A 199 -36.67 -11.46 -7.32
C GLU A 199 -35.36 -11.09 -6.60
N ALA A 200 -34.21 -11.15 -7.29
CA ALA A 200 -32.98 -10.58 -6.81
C ALA A 200 -32.99 -9.10 -7.20
N GLY A 201 -32.57 -8.21 -6.31
CA GLY A 201 -32.72 -6.78 -6.61
C GLY A 201 -31.93 -5.85 -5.73
N LEU A 202 -32.12 -4.56 -5.98
CA LEU A 202 -31.50 -3.48 -5.24
C LEU A 202 -32.55 -2.81 -4.34
N TYR A 203 -32.28 -2.80 -3.03
CA TYR A 203 -33.04 -2.04 -2.05
C TYR A 203 -32.44 -0.64 -1.94
N VAL A 204 -33.31 0.37 -1.99
CA VAL A 204 -32.94 1.78 -1.97
C VAL A 204 -33.83 2.51 -0.99
N CYS A 205 -33.22 3.27 -0.08
CA CYS A 205 -33.94 4.06 0.91
C CYS A 205 -33.32 5.47 0.99
N PRO A 206 -34.01 6.51 0.51
CA PRO A 206 -33.66 7.88 0.85
C PRO A 206 -33.89 8.12 2.35
N LEU A 207 -32.88 8.65 3.03
CA LEU A 207 -32.94 8.97 4.46
C LEU A 207 -32.31 10.34 4.69
N LYS A 208 -33.16 11.36 4.87
CA LYS A 208 -32.73 12.78 4.94
C LYS A 208 -31.92 13.14 3.68
N GLU A 209 -30.65 13.51 3.84
CA GLU A 209 -29.74 13.83 2.74
C GLU A 209 -28.94 12.63 2.21
N LEU A 210 -29.16 11.43 2.77
CA LEU A 210 -28.49 10.20 2.36
C LEU A 210 -29.38 9.34 1.48
N VAL A 211 -28.76 8.48 0.67
CA VAL A 211 -29.40 7.37 -0.02
C VAL A 211 -28.65 6.11 0.35
N LEU A 212 -29.35 5.16 0.96
CA LEU A 212 -28.83 3.84 1.30
C LEU A 212 -29.13 2.90 0.13
N LEU A 213 -28.14 2.09 -0.27
CA LEU A 213 -28.28 1.07 -1.30
C LEU A 213 -27.69 -0.26 -0.81
N THR A 214 -28.42 -1.36 -0.95
CA THR A 214 -27.93 -2.72 -0.65
C THR A 214 -28.72 -3.76 -1.44
N LEU A 215 -28.14 -4.95 -1.64
CA LEU A 215 -28.86 -6.08 -2.23
C LEU A 215 -29.63 -6.91 -1.18
N SER A 216 -29.53 -6.54 0.11
CA SER A 216 -30.11 -7.29 1.21
C SER A 216 -31.18 -6.49 1.95
N LYS A 217 -32.41 -7.00 1.95
CA LYS A 217 -33.53 -6.45 2.72
C LYS A 217 -33.19 -6.29 4.19
N LYS A 218 -32.66 -7.36 4.81
CA LYS A 218 -32.32 -7.41 6.23
C LYS A 218 -31.27 -6.36 6.59
N VAL A 219 -30.26 -6.15 5.74
CA VAL A 219 -29.25 -5.10 5.94
C VAL A 219 -29.87 -3.72 5.91
N MET A 220 -30.77 -3.44 4.96
CA MET A 220 -31.50 -2.16 4.89
C MET A 220 -32.32 -1.91 6.16
N GLU A 221 -33.15 -2.87 6.55
CA GLU A 221 -34.04 -2.77 7.72
C GLU A 221 -33.23 -2.58 9.01
N ASN A 222 -32.17 -3.37 9.23
CA ASN A 222 -31.31 -3.26 10.40
C ASN A 222 -30.63 -1.89 10.50
N SER A 223 -30.16 -1.32 9.39
CA SER A 223 -29.54 0.01 9.40
C SER A 223 -30.55 1.12 9.75
N LEU A 224 -31.80 0.99 9.32
CA LEU A 224 -32.88 1.92 9.69
C LEU A 224 -33.31 1.75 11.16
N ASP A 225 -33.35 0.52 11.66
CA ASP A 225 -33.60 0.22 13.07
C ASP A 225 -32.51 0.83 13.95
N LEU A 226 -31.24 0.68 13.56
CA LEU A 226 -30.08 1.24 14.23
C LEU A 226 -30.12 2.77 14.26
N HIS A 227 -30.51 3.39 13.14
CA HIS A 227 -30.69 4.84 13.08
C HIS A 227 -31.68 5.34 14.13
N LYS A 228 -32.78 4.61 14.31
CA LYS A 228 -33.86 4.97 15.23
C LYS A 228 -33.48 4.71 16.70
N SER A 229 -32.76 3.64 16.99
CA SER A 229 -32.34 3.30 18.36
C SER A 229 -31.15 4.14 18.84
N GLY A 230 -30.22 4.47 17.93
CA GLY A 230 -28.99 5.22 18.24
C GLY A 230 -27.94 4.45 19.05
N GLN A 231 -28.15 3.16 19.34
CA GLN A 231 -27.26 2.32 20.14
C GLN A 231 -26.38 1.43 19.26
N ASN A 232 -25.23 0.96 19.76
CA ASN A 232 -24.36 -0.05 19.12
C ASN A 232 -23.99 0.24 17.64
N ASN A 233 -23.74 1.51 17.31
CA ASN A 233 -23.31 1.90 15.95
C ASN A 233 -21.80 2.10 15.86
N LEU A 234 -21.27 1.98 14.64
CA LEU A 234 -19.85 2.12 14.32
C LEU A 234 -19.29 3.49 14.76
N ALA A 235 -20.06 4.56 14.60
CA ALA A 235 -19.65 5.91 14.98
C ALA A 235 -19.36 6.06 16.49
N ALA A 236 -20.02 5.26 17.33
CA ALA A 236 -19.81 5.25 18.78
C ALA A 236 -18.59 4.41 19.23
N ARG A 237 -18.02 3.57 18.36
CA ARG A 237 -16.90 2.70 18.72
C ARG A 237 -15.62 3.51 18.95
N GLN A 238 -14.96 3.30 20.09
CA GLN A 238 -13.82 4.12 20.55
C GLN A 238 -12.72 4.30 19.49
N HIS A 239 -12.20 3.20 18.93
CA HIS A 239 -11.12 3.27 17.93
C HIS A 239 -11.60 3.94 16.62
N PHE A 240 -12.82 3.62 16.17
CA PHE A 240 -13.38 4.25 14.98
C PHE A 240 -13.54 5.77 15.18
N ALA A 241 -14.17 6.20 16.27
CA ALA A 241 -14.39 7.60 16.60
C ALA A 241 -13.07 8.38 16.73
N LYS A 242 -12.04 7.76 17.35
CA LYS A 242 -10.69 8.32 17.42
C LYS A 242 -10.15 8.63 16.02
N TYR A 243 -10.10 7.65 15.11
CA TYR A 243 -9.49 7.85 13.79
C TYR A 243 -10.36 8.63 12.82
N GLN A 244 -11.68 8.58 12.97
CA GLN A 244 -12.58 9.44 12.22
C GLN A 244 -12.29 10.92 12.53
N LYS A 245 -11.98 11.24 13.79
CA LYS A 245 -11.57 12.58 14.24
C LYS A 245 -10.13 12.91 13.81
N GLU A 246 -9.19 11.99 13.98
CA GLU A 246 -7.78 12.19 13.61
C GLU A 246 -7.61 12.42 12.09
N PHE A 247 -8.38 11.70 11.29
CA PHE A 247 -8.42 11.81 9.82
C PHE A 247 -9.60 12.68 9.35
N ALA A 248 -10.05 13.61 10.20
CA ALA A 248 -11.00 14.62 9.80
C ALA A 248 -10.37 15.52 8.73
N GLY A 249 -11.10 15.72 7.62
CA GLY A 249 -10.60 16.46 6.46
C GLY A 249 -9.96 15.58 5.38
N SER A 250 -9.65 14.31 5.66
CA SER A 250 -9.22 13.39 4.62
C SER A 250 -10.32 13.14 3.59
N HIS A 251 -9.91 13.15 2.32
CA HIS A 251 -10.76 12.90 1.16
C HIS A 251 -11.24 11.46 1.14
N SER A 252 -10.41 10.52 1.60
CA SER A 252 -10.82 9.15 1.91
C SER A 252 -10.51 8.81 3.36
N PHE A 253 -11.30 7.92 3.95
CA PHE A 253 -11.04 7.31 5.24
C PHE A 253 -11.55 5.88 5.23
N THR A 254 -10.67 4.95 5.60
CA THR A 254 -10.92 3.52 5.66
C THR A 254 -10.69 3.01 7.07
N PHE A 255 -11.54 2.09 7.51
CA PHE A 255 -11.44 1.40 8.78
C PHE A 255 -11.77 -0.08 8.59
N LEU A 256 -10.92 -0.96 9.11
CA LEU A 256 -11.04 -2.41 9.02
C LEU A 256 -10.92 -3.00 10.43
N GLN A 257 -11.84 -3.89 10.79
CA GLN A 257 -11.81 -4.64 12.04
C GLN A 257 -11.23 -6.03 11.81
N ILE A 258 -10.01 -6.27 12.25
CA ILE A 258 -9.30 -7.51 11.95
C ILE A 258 -9.99 -8.72 12.59
N ASP A 259 -10.46 -8.59 13.84
CA ASP A 259 -11.23 -9.66 14.50
C ASP A 259 -12.47 -10.10 13.71
N GLN A 260 -13.14 -9.17 13.04
CA GLN A 260 -14.33 -9.49 12.22
C GLN A 260 -13.92 -10.12 10.90
N VAL A 261 -12.83 -9.66 10.28
CA VAL A 261 -12.24 -10.29 9.10
C VAL A 261 -11.89 -11.74 9.40
N LYS A 262 -11.18 -12.00 10.51
CA LYS A 262 -10.81 -13.36 10.96
C LYS A 262 -12.04 -14.26 11.09
N LYS A 263 -13.06 -13.81 11.81
CA LYS A 263 -14.30 -14.59 12.02
C LYS A 263 -14.97 -14.99 10.70
N ILE A 264 -15.07 -14.06 9.77
CA ILE A 264 -15.74 -14.29 8.49
C ILE A 264 -14.88 -15.13 7.57
N ALA A 265 -13.58 -14.86 7.50
CA ALA A 265 -12.66 -15.64 6.70
C ALA A 265 -12.59 -17.10 7.17
N ALA A 266 -12.64 -17.35 8.49
CA ALA A 266 -12.66 -18.72 9.03
C ALA A 266 -13.92 -19.48 8.61
N VAL A 267 -15.09 -18.83 8.65
CA VAL A 267 -16.35 -19.41 8.16
C VAL A 267 -16.28 -19.73 6.66
N LEU A 268 -15.75 -18.79 5.87
CA LEU A 268 -15.62 -18.97 4.43
C LEU A 268 -14.57 -20.04 4.09
N ALA A 269 -13.49 -20.18 4.88
CA ALA A 269 -12.46 -21.20 4.72
C ALA A 269 -13.07 -22.61 4.70
N ASP A 270 -14.01 -22.88 5.61
CA ASP A 270 -14.73 -24.17 5.71
C ASP A 270 -15.63 -24.49 4.48
N LYS A 271 -15.80 -23.52 3.57
CA LYS A 271 -16.64 -23.63 2.37
C LYS A 271 -15.84 -23.58 1.08
N LEU A 272 -14.57 -23.21 1.15
CA LEU A 272 -13.64 -23.34 0.03
C LEU A 272 -13.28 -24.83 -0.14
N SER A 273 -12.44 -25.16 -1.13
CA SER A 273 -11.95 -26.54 -1.22
C SER A 273 -11.22 -26.90 0.09
N PRO A 274 -11.25 -28.18 0.53
CA PRO A 274 -10.56 -28.60 1.74
C PRO A 274 -9.10 -28.12 1.78
N GLU A 275 -8.40 -28.16 0.64
CA GLU A 275 -7.02 -27.67 0.53
C GLU A 275 -6.90 -26.18 0.85
N VAL A 276 -7.78 -25.35 0.28
CA VAL A 276 -7.77 -23.89 0.52
C VAL A 276 -8.18 -23.57 1.96
N GLY A 277 -9.14 -24.31 2.52
CA GLY A 277 -9.57 -24.13 3.91
C GLY A 277 -8.48 -24.50 4.92
N GLU A 278 -7.77 -25.59 4.68
CA GLU A 278 -6.61 -26.02 5.49
C GLU A 278 -5.44 -25.04 5.40
N GLN A 279 -5.18 -24.46 4.22
CA GLN A 279 -4.16 -23.43 4.04
C GLN A 279 -4.55 -22.09 4.66
N LEU A 280 -5.82 -21.70 4.62
CA LEU A 280 -6.25 -20.37 5.06
C LEU A 280 -6.29 -20.23 6.59
N LYS A 281 -6.66 -21.28 7.32
CA LYS A 281 -6.83 -21.20 8.78
C LYS A 281 -5.54 -20.79 9.52
N PRO A 282 -4.37 -21.40 9.27
CA PRO A 282 -3.10 -20.94 9.86
C PRO A 282 -2.79 -19.47 9.54
N GLU A 283 -3.06 -19.02 8.30
CA GLU A 283 -2.86 -17.61 7.92
C GLU A 283 -3.76 -16.65 8.69
N LEU A 284 -4.97 -17.07 9.06
CA LEU A 284 -5.85 -16.28 9.93
C LEU A 284 -5.36 -16.24 11.37
N ASP A 285 -4.75 -17.31 11.86
CA ASP A 285 -4.16 -17.35 13.19
C ASP A 285 -2.96 -16.40 13.29
N LYS A 286 -2.18 -16.21 12.21
CA LYS A 286 -1.12 -15.20 12.13
C LYS A 286 -1.62 -13.76 12.32
N LEU A 287 -2.92 -13.51 12.12
CA LEU A 287 -3.54 -12.22 12.42
C LEU A 287 -3.84 -12.02 13.93
N ASP A 288 -3.48 -12.96 14.79
CA ASP A 288 -3.57 -12.76 16.25
C ASP A 288 -2.70 -11.61 16.72
N GLY A 289 -3.30 -10.76 17.53
CA GLY A 289 -2.67 -9.54 18.01
C GLY A 289 -2.91 -8.32 17.13
N TYR A 290 -3.53 -8.44 15.96
CA TYR A 290 -3.97 -7.27 15.18
C TYR A 290 -5.44 -6.98 15.46
N GLU A 291 -5.78 -5.76 15.87
CA GLU A 291 -7.15 -5.42 16.30
C GLU A 291 -7.93 -4.68 15.20
N TYR A 292 -7.30 -3.67 14.60
CA TYR A 292 -7.91 -2.83 13.57
C TYR A 292 -6.84 -2.19 12.68
N VAL A 293 -7.28 -1.73 11.51
CA VAL A 293 -6.50 -0.84 10.64
C VAL A 293 -7.37 0.38 10.30
N ALA A 294 -6.81 1.57 10.43
CA ALA A 294 -7.42 2.81 10.01
C ALA A 294 -6.48 3.54 9.06
N ALA A 295 -7.01 4.15 8.01
CA ALA A 295 -6.21 4.93 7.07
C ALA A 295 -7.00 6.11 6.51
N GLY A 296 -6.33 7.22 6.21
CA GLY A 296 -6.92 8.37 5.54
C GLY A 296 -5.97 8.99 4.53
N THR A 297 -6.52 9.40 3.39
CA THR A 297 -5.76 10.09 2.33
C THR A 297 -6.30 11.49 2.11
N SER A 298 -5.38 12.46 2.02
CA SER A 298 -5.67 13.86 1.73
C SER A 298 -4.92 14.32 0.49
N TYR A 299 -5.59 15.12 -0.34
CA TYR A 299 -5.02 15.82 -1.48
C TYR A 299 -4.89 17.30 -1.13
N GLU A 300 -3.66 17.79 -1.07
CA GLU A 300 -3.37 19.18 -0.75
C GLU A 300 -3.19 20.00 -2.04
N LYS A 301 -3.48 21.30 -1.95
CA LYS A 301 -3.52 22.21 -3.12
C LYS A 301 -2.16 22.45 -3.77
N ASP A 302 -1.08 22.17 -3.06
CA ASP A 302 0.29 22.34 -3.54
C ASP A 302 0.79 21.13 -4.35
N GLY A 303 -0.07 20.13 -4.59
CA GLY A 303 0.30 18.90 -5.30
C GLY A 303 0.84 17.82 -4.37
N LYS A 304 0.59 17.91 -3.07
CA LYS A 304 0.98 16.91 -2.08
C LYS A 304 -0.17 15.95 -1.79
N ILE A 305 0.13 14.65 -1.80
CA ILE A 305 -0.76 13.58 -1.33
C ILE A 305 -0.25 13.15 0.03
N VAL A 306 -1.12 13.15 1.04
CA VAL A 306 -0.78 12.72 2.40
C VAL A 306 -1.63 11.51 2.78
N CYS A 307 -0.98 10.38 3.03
CA CYS A 307 -1.58 9.16 3.51
C CYS A 307 -1.17 8.95 4.97
N ARG A 308 -2.13 8.80 5.87
CA ARG A 308 -1.89 8.43 7.27
C ARG A 308 -2.56 7.10 7.56
N SER A 309 -1.91 6.27 8.36
CA SER A 309 -2.46 5.00 8.80
C SER A 309 -2.18 4.76 10.27
N SER A 310 -3.01 3.93 10.88
CA SER A 310 -2.81 3.41 12.22
C SER A 310 -3.28 1.97 12.28
N MET A 311 -2.54 1.13 13.00
CA MET A 311 -2.85 -0.27 13.24
C MET A 311 -2.81 -0.54 14.74
N GLY A 312 -3.91 -1.09 15.28
CA GLY A 312 -4.00 -1.50 16.68
C GLY A 312 -3.33 -2.85 16.90
N LEU A 313 -2.46 -2.93 17.90
CA LEU A 313 -1.66 -4.10 18.23
C LEU A 313 -1.91 -4.54 19.68
N ASN A 314 -2.33 -5.79 19.86
CA ASN A 314 -2.43 -6.44 21.15
C ASN A 314 -1.16 -7.26 21.40
N LYS A 315 -0.24 -6.69 22.19
CA LYS A 315 1.04 -7.32 22.52
C LYS A 315 0.86 -8.72 23.10
N GLU A 316 -0.14 -8.96 23.93
CA GLU A 316 -0.28 -10.23 24.65
C GLU A 316 -0.60 -11.40 23.71
N LYS A 317 -1.42 -11.14 22.69
CA LYS A 317 -1.85 -12.12 21.69
C LYS A 317 -0.83 -12.36 20.57
N MET A 318 0.15 -11.48 20.40
CA MET A 318 1.15 -11.63 19.33
C MET A 318 2.16 -12.75 19.60
N ALA A 319 2.61 -13.39 18.52
CA ALA A 319 3.74 -14.31 18.55
C ALA A 319 5.03 -13.63 19.07
N PRO A 320 5.95 -14.36 19.73
CA PRO A 320 7.19 -13.79 20.27
C PRO A 320 8.04 -13.03 19.25
N TYR A 321 8.16 -13.55 18.03
CA TYR A 321 8.94 -12.89 16.97
C TYR A 321 8.31 -11.57 16.53
N LEU A 322 6.98 -11.51 16.39
CA LEU A 322 6.25 -10.27 16.10
C LEU A 322 6.42 -9.23 17.21
N LYS A 323 6.48 -9.67 18.48
CA LYS A 323 6.72 -8.77 19.62
C LYS A 323 8.07 -8.06 19.48
N ALA A 324 9.11 -8.78 19.07
CA ALA A 324 10.44 -8.22 18.87
C ALA A 324 10.47 -7.17 17.74
N ILE A 325 9.71 -7.40 16.66
CA ILE A 325 9.63 -6.52 15.50
C ILE A 325 8.78 -5.27 15.79
N TYR A 326 7.57 -5.44 16.32
CA TYR A 326 6.59 -4.36 16.44
C TYR A 326 6.67 -3.54 17.73
N PHE A 327 7.35 -4.00 18.78
CA PHE A 327 7.48 -3.26 20.05
C PHE A 327 8.88 -2.72 20.30
N THR A 328 9.65 -2.53 19.23
CA THR A 328 10.91 -1.79 19.29
C THR A 328 10.61 -0.30 19.50
N SER A 329 11.28 0.34 20.48
CA SER A 329 11.06 1.76 20.75
C SER A 329 11.54 2.63 19.59
N PRO A 330 10.80 3.70 19.20
CA PRO A 330 11.26 4.63 18.17
C PRO A 330 12.58 5.32 18.56
N GLU A 331 13.46 5.52 17.58
CA GLU A 331 14.77 6.17 17.76
C GLU A 331 15.03 7.28 16.75
N LYS A 332 15.98 8.17 17.06
CA LYS A 332 16.44 9.16 16.09
C LYS A 332 17.35 8.48 15.07
N ASN A 333 17.12 8.77 13.80
CA ASN A 333 17.95 8.28 12.72
C ASN A 333 19.27 9.07 12.65
N GLN A 334 20.39 8.41 12.99
CA GLN A 334 21.72 9.02 12.97
C GLN A 334 22.35 9.06 11.57
N THR A 335 21.85 8.25 10.63
CA THR A 335 22.38 8.14 9.27
C THR A 335 21.56 8.95 8.27
N VAL A 336 20.64 9.79 8.73
CA VAL A 336 19.78 10.62 7.86
C VAL A 336 20.60 11.55 6.97
N HIS A 337 21.73 12.05 7.46
CA HIS A 337 22.66 12.89 6.70
C HIS A 337 23.39 12.13 5.59
N ASN A 338 23.35 10.79 5.57
CA ASN A 338 23.89 9.99 4.47
C ASN A 338 22.99 10.07 3.22
N MET A 339 21.81 10.67 3.34
CA MET A 339 20.95 11.08 2.23
C MET A 339 21.53 12.30 1.52
N ALA A 340 22.67 12.09 0.88
CA ALA A 340 23.33 13.10 0.08
C ALA A 340 22.45 13.54 -1.11
N HIS A 341 22.77 14.70 -1.69
CA HIS A 341 22.23 15.09 -2.99
C HIS A 341 22.43 13.97 -4.01
N GLY A 342 21.36 13.57 -4.71
CA GLY A 342 21.39 12.51 -5.72
C GLY A 342 21.02 11.11 -5.22
N SER A 343 20.61 10.94 -3.96
CA SER A 343 19.95 9.71 -3.52
C SER A 343 18.66 9.47 -4.31
N LEU A 344 18.59 8.29 -4.94
CA LEU A 344 17.39 7.77 -5.60
C LEU A 344 16.45 7.17 -4.56
N LEU A 345 17.00 6.36 -3.66
CA LEU A 345 16.28 5.72 -2.56
C LEU A 345 17.12 5.81 -1.30
N TYR A 346 16.46 6.05 -0.17
CA TYR A 346 17.01 5.91 1.16
C TYR A 346 15.98 5.22 2.04
N TYR A 347 16.43 4.21 2.78
CA TYR A 347 15.62 3.47 3.72
C TYR A 347 16.38 3.29 5.02
N TRP A 348 15.70 3.49 6.13
CA TRP A 348 16.24 3.27 7.47
C TRP A 348 15.19 2.59 8.32
N LEU A 349 15.62 1.65 9.15
CA LEU A 349 14.80 1.09 10.22
C LEU A 349 15.63 0.75 11.46
N ASN A 350 14.97 0.69 12.62
CA ASN A 350 15.60 0.34 13.89
C ASN A 350 15.10 -0.97 14.51
N ASN A 351 14.23 -1.70 13.81
CA ASN A 351 13.58 -2.91 14.29
C ASN A 351 13.89 -4.16 13.43
N LEU A 352 15.05 -4.21 12.77
CA LEU A 352 15.52 -5.36 12.00
C LEU A 352 16.06 -6.45 12.94
N ASP A 353 15.19 -7.15 13.63
CA ASP A 353 15.60 -8.27 14.46
C ASP A 353 15.76 -9.53 13.59
N LEU A 354 16.96 -9.74 13.03
CA LEU A 354 17.22 -10.83 12.08
C LEU A 354 16.91 -12.22 12.67
N GLN A 355 17.12 -12.41 13.97
CA GLN A 355 16.75 -13.65 14.65
C GLN A 355 15.24 -13.83 14.71
N ALA A 356 14.49 -12.77 15.02
CA ALA A 356 13.03 -12.81 14.97
C ALA A 356 12.51 -13.07 13.54
N TYR A 357 13.11 -12.48 12.51
CA TYR A 357 12.75 -12.75 11.12
C TYR A 357 13.07 -14.19 10.70
N TYR A 358 14.20 -14.74 11.13
CA TYR A 358 14.53 -16.15 10.89
C TYR A 358 13.54 -17.09 11.59
N GLN A 359 13.19 -16.79 12.84
CA GLN A 359 12.17 -17.53 13.57
C GLN A 359 10.79 -17.45 12.88
N MET A 360 10.42 -16.27 12.38
CA MET A 360 9.22 -16.09 11.57
C MET A 360 9.26 -16.97 10.31
N LEU A 361 10.39 -16.99 9.58
CA LEU A 361 10.52 -17.82 8.39
C LEU A 361 10.41 -19.31 8.72
N ILE A 362 10.96 -19.76 9.84
CA ILE A 362 10.81 -21.14 10.31
C ILE A 362 9.35 -21.46 10.63
N GLU A 363 8.70 -20.63 11.45
CA GLU A 363 7.34 -20.86 11.92
C GLU A 363 6.30 -20.72 10.80
N GLU A 364 6.57 -19.88 9.80
CA GLU A 364 5.64 -19.62 8.69
C GLU A 364 5.95 -20.40 7.41
N GLY A 365 7.17 -20.91 7.24
CA GLY A 365 7.67 -21.44 5.97
C GLY A 365 7.48 -22.94 5.74
N ASP A 366 6.66 -23.61 6.56
CA ASP A 366 6.42 -25.07 6.51
C ASP A 366 7.72 -25.90 6.44
N PHE A 367 8.77 -25.41 7.11
CA PHE A 367 10.05 -26.10 7.17
C PHE A 367 9.98 -27.25 8.18
N GLU A 368 10.39 -28.44 7.77
CA GLU A 368 10.57 -29.52 8.74
C GLU A 368 11.83 -29.26 9.59
N GLN A 369 11.82 -29.72 10.86
CA GLN A 369 12.98 -29.56 11.75
C GLN A 369 14.28 -30.11 11.13
N LYS A 370 14.18 -31.21 10.36
CA LYS A 370 15.32 -31.81 9.67
C LYS A 370 15.95 -30.86 8.63
N ASP A 371 15.14 -30.06 7.93
CA ASP A 371 15.59 -29.15 6.89
C ASP A 371 16.30 -27.95 7.52
N ILE A 372 15.78 -27.50 8.68
CA ILE A 372 16.41 -26.46 9.50
C ILE A 372 17.76 -26.95 10.06
N ASP A 373 17.80 -28.17 10.58
CA ASP A 373 19.03 -28.78 11.11
C ASP A 373 20.06 -28.99 9.99
N GLU A 374 19.63 -29.42 8.81
CA GLU A 374 20.47 -29.57 7.63
C GLU A 374 21.03 -28.22 7.15
N LEU A 375 20.18 -27.20 7.00
CA LEU A 375 20.61 -25.84 6.67
C LEU A 375 21.64 -25.32 7.67
N ASN A 376 21.38 -25.48 8.98
CA ASN A 376 22.31 -25.03 10.01
C ASN A 376 23.64 -25.76 9.95
N ARG A 377 23.62 -27.07 9.70
CA ARG A 377 24.83 -27.88 9.54
C ARG A 377 25.62 -27.50 8.30
N GLU A 378 24.96 -27.33 7.15
CA GLU A 378 25.62 -26.90 5.91
C GLU A 378 26.24 -25.51 6.08
N PHE A 379 25.49 -24.59 6.67
CA PHE A 379 25.97 -23.24 6.95
C PHE A 379 27.17 -23.25 7.91
N GLU A 380 27.12 -24.08 8.96
CA GLU A 380 28.24 -24.26 9.88
C GLU A 380 29.46 -24.91 9.23
N GLN A 381 29.26 -25.85 8.29
CA GLN A 381 30.36 -26.47 7.55
C GLN A 381 31.07 -25.47 6.62
N GLU A 382 30.30 -24.66 5.88
CA GLU A 382 30.83 -23.70 4.91
C GLU A 382 31.43 -22.46 5.58
N ILE A 383 30.78 -21.93 6.62
CA ILE A 383 31.13 -20.63 7.21
C ILE A 383 31.81 -20.79 8.58
N GLY A 384 31.69 -21.96 9.22
CA GLY A 384 32.24 -22.23 10.54
C GLY A 384 31.41 -21.69 11.70
N MET A 385 30.17 -21.31 11.44
CA MET A 385 29.23 -20.74 12.40
C MET A 385 27.82 -21.14 11.96
N ASN A 386 26.96 -21.56 12.89
CA ASN A 386 25.56 -21.80 12.56
C ASN A 386 24.83 -20.48 12.24
N LEU A 387 23.69 -20.58 11.56
CA LEU A 387 22.95 -19.40 11.10
C LEU A 387 22.44 -18.52 12.28
N PRO A 388 21.84 -19.06 13.37
CA PRO A 388 21.43 -18.24 14.52
C PRO A 388 22.57 -17.39 15.13
N ASP A 389 23.77 -17.96 15.25
CA ASP A 389 24.96 -17.26 15.75
C ASP A 389 25.41 -16.16 14.79
N LEU A 390 25.35 -16.39 13.47
CA LEU A 390 25.63 -15.36 12.47
C LEU A 390 24.64 -14.20 12.60
N LEU A 391 23.34 -14.49 12.67
CA LEU A 391 22.31 -13.45 12.77
C LEU A 391 22.46 -12.65 14.07
N ALA A 392 22.95 -13.27 15.14
CA ALA A 392 23.23 -12.62 16.43
C ALA A 392 24.36 -11.59 16.36
N ILE A 393 25.24 -11.65 15.35
CA ILE A 393 26.32 -10.67 15.15
C ILE A 393 25.73 -9.29 14.83
N PHE A 394 24.56 -9.24 14.20
CA PHE A 394 23.96 -8.01 13.70
C PHE A 394 22.94 -7.43 14.69
N GLY A 395 22.93 -6.11 14.80
CA GLY A 395 21.97 -5.34 15.57
C GLY A 395 20.72 -5.03 14.76
N LYS A 396 19.78 -4.31 15.40
CA LYS A 396 18.45 -4.05 14.83
C LYS A 396 18.37 -2.88 13.85
N LYS A 397 19.48 -2.16 13.65
CA LYS A 397 19.50 -0.95 12.83
C LYS A 397 20.01 -1.28 11.44
N LEU A 398 19.22 -0.90 10.44
CA LEU A 398 19.56 -0.99 9.03
C LEU A 398 19.43 0.39 8.40
N THR A 399 20.41 0.73 7.57
CA THR A 399 20.31 1.81 6.59
C THR A 399 20.62 1.24 5.22
N PHE A 400 19.86 1.64 4.21
CA PHE A 400 20.10 1.28 2.83
C PHE A 400 19.92 2.52 1.96
N ALA A 401 20.82 2.74 1.02
CA ALA A 401 20.67 3.81 0.04
C ALA A 401 21.10 3.37 -1.36
N ILE A 402 20.35 3.87 -2.33
CA ILE A 402 20.67 3.79 -3.76
C ILE A 402 20.91 5.21 -4.24
N LYS A 403 22.04 5.44 -4.88
CA LYS A 403 22.42 6.73 -5.48
C LYS A 403 22.60 6.57 -6.98
N LYS A 404 22.35 7.65 -7.72
CA LYS A 404 22.72 7.69 -9.14
C LYS A 404 24.24 7.64 -9.24
N SER A 405 24.79 6.66 -9.97
CA SER A 405 26.24 6.56 -10.12
C SER A 405 26.78 7.77 -10.88
N LYS A 406 27.94 8.25 -10.43
CA LYS A 406 28.71 9.31 -11.11
C LYS A 406 29.59 8.73 -12.22
N THR A 407 29.81 7.42 -12.22
CA THR A 407 30.64 6.73 -13.19
C THR A 407 29.82 6.48 -14.46
N GLN A 408 30.29 7.00 -15.59
CA GLN A 408 29.69 6.72 -16.90
C GLN A 408 30.11 5.32 -17.35
N MET A 409 29.31 4.32 -16.98
CA MET A 409 29.47 2.94 -17.42
C MET A 409 28.43 2.59 -18.49
N PHE A 410 28.73 1.57 -19.30
CA PHE A 410 27.77 1.06 -20.29
C PHE A 410 26.52 0.47 -19.64
N LEU A 411 26.67 -0.19 -18.48
CA LEU A 411 25.57 -0.66 -17.65
C LEU A 411 25.23 0.42 -16.62
N PRO A 412 23.97 0.90 -16.52
CA PRO A 412 23.58 1.83 -15.47
C PRO A 412 23.47 1.09 -14.15
N ILE A 413 24.60 0.82 -13.51
CA ILE A 413 24.65 0.30 -12.13
C ILE A 413 24.54 1.52 -11.19
N PRO A 414 23.61 1.53 -10.25
CA PRO A 414 23.53 2.60 -9.27
C PRO A 414 24.57 2.36 -8.17
N ASP A 415 24.97 3.44 -7.51
CA ASP A 415 25.86 3.36 -6.36
C ASP A 415 25.06 2.87 -5.15
N LEU A 416 25.55 1.82 -4.47
CA LEU A 416 24.86 1.16 -3.36
C LEU A 416 25.60 1.33 -2.02
N TYR A 417 24.81 1.57 -0.97
CA TYR A 417 25.28 1.61 0.41
C TYR A 417 24.33 0.82 1.34
N LEU A 418 24.91 -0.03 2.18
CA LEU A 418 24.25 -0.72 3.27
C LEU A 418 24.97 -0.39 4.59
N GLY A 419 24.23 0.05 5.59
CA GLY A 419 24.71 0.26 6.94
C GLY A 419 23.98 -0.66 7.91
N MET A 420 24.69 -1.39 8.75
CA MET A 420 24.09 -2.26 9.75
C MET A 420 24.85 -2.16 11.07
N ASN A 421 24.14 -2.02 12.18
CA ASN A 421 24.82 -2.09 13.47
C ASN A 421 25.32 -3.52 13.74
N LEU A 422 26.46 -3.65 14.38
CA LEU A 422 26.99 -4.90 14.92
C LEU A 422 26.69 -4.96 16.42
N GLN A 423 26.29 -6.14 16.90
CA GLN A 423 26.27 -6.48 18.32
C GLN A 423 27.60 -7.08 18.77
N ASP A 424 28.28 -7.80 17.88
CA ASP A 424 29.56 -8.45 18.16
C ASP A 424 30.57 -8.21 17.02
N LYS A 425 31.24 -7.05 17.11
CA LYS A 425 32.27 -6.65 16.15
C LYS A 425 33.41 -7.67 16.03
N ALA A 426 33.84 -8.24 17.16
CA ALA A 426 34.95 -9.19 17.18
C ALA A 426 34.60 -10.48 16.45
N LYS A 427 33.39 -11.02 16.64
CA LYS A 427 32.91 -12.17 15.87
C LYS A 427 32.78 -11.86 14.38
N PHE A 428 32.30 -10.67 14.01
CA PHE A 428 32.25 -10.27 12.61
C PHE A 428 33.64 -10.25 11.96
N GLU A 429 34.63 -9.66 12.63
CA GLU A 429 36.00 -9.61 12.12
C GLU A 429 36.62 -11.02 12.00
N GLN A 430 36.36 -11.90 12.96
CA GLN A 430 36.77 -13.31 12.89
C GLN A 430 36.11 -14.03 11.72
N LEU A 431 34.80 -13.82 11.52
CA LEU A 431 34.03 -14.38 10.42
C LEU A 431 34.61 -13.97 9.06
N ILE A 432 34.81 -12.66 8.83
CA ILE A 432 35.35 -12.17 7.56
C ILE A 432 36.77 -12.70 7.33
N LYS A 433 37.61 -12.71 8.37
CA LYS A 433 38.97 -13.25 8.29
C LYS A 433 38.95 -14.74 7.89
N LYS A 434 38.04 -15.52 8.47
CA LYS A 434 37.89 -16.95 8.15
C LYS A 434 37.44 -17.13 6.69
N ILE A 435 36.34 -16.49 6.29
CA ILE A 435 35.80 -16.59 4.92
C ILE A 435 36.87 -16.22 3.88
N THR A 436 37.59 -15.13 4.11
CA THR A 436 38.61 -14.65 3.16
C THR A 436 39.84 -15.55 3.13
N SER A 437 40.29 -16.08 4.27
CA SER A 437 41.44 -17.00 4.33
C SER A 437 41.11 -18.36 3.71
N ASP A 438 39.94 -18.93 4.02
CA ASP A 438 39.55 -20.28 3.58
C ASP A 438 39.24 -20.33 2.08
N ASN A 439 38.74 -19.22 1.50
CA ASN A 439 38.40 -19.13 0.08
C ASN A 439 39.51 -18.47 -0.78
N GLY A 440 40.64 -18.09 -0.18
CA GLY A 440 41.73 -17.42 -0.88
C GLY A 440 41.42 -16.01 -1.38
N VAL A 441 40.30 -15.41 -0.95
CA VAL A 441 39.84 -14.09 -1.39
C VAL A 441 40.78 -13.01 -0.86
N GLN A 442 41.47 -12.33 -1.76
CA GLN A 442 42.35 -11.22 -1.40
C GLN A 442 41.55 -9.99 -0.93
N VAL A 443 41.88 -9.52 0.27
CA VAL A 443 41.36 -8.27 0.83
C VAL A 443 42.48 -7.23 0.84
N SER A 444 42.32 -6.15 0.07
CA SER A 444 43.18 -4.98 0.19
C SER A 444 42.63 -4.01 1.22
N THR A 445 43.55 -3.36 1.94
CA THR A 445 43.23 -2.34 2.93
C THR A 445 43.67 -0.96 2.47
N ARG A 446 42.90 0.07 2.85
CA ARG A 446 43.25 1.46 2.63
C ARG A 446 42.84 2.31 3.82
N GLU A 447 43.75 3.12 4.33
CA GLU A 447 43.44 4.09 5.37
C GLU A 447 42.74 5.32 4.78
N TYR A 448 41.67 5.76 5.45
CA TYR A 448 40.97 7.01 5.14
C TYR A 448 40.47 7.65 6.42
N LYS A 449 41.01 8.83 6.75
CA LYS A 449 40.65 9.60 7.96
C LYS A 449 40.72 8.79 9.28
N GLY A 450 41.64 7.83 9.36
CA GLY A 450 41.79 6.97 10.54
C GLY A 450 40.84 5.76 10.57
N HIS A 451 40.13 5.49 9.48
CA HIS A 451 39.36 4.28 9.28
C HIS A 451 40.04 3.37 8.26
N THR A 452 40.08 2.06 8.56
CA THR A 452 40.57 1.03 7.65
C THR A 452 39.44 0.56 6.73
N LEU A 453 39.55 0.88 5.45
CA LEU A 453 38.62 0.45 4.41
C LEU A 453 39.13 -0.87 3.83
N ASN A 454 38.29 -1.88 3.78
CA ASN A 454 38.62 -3.22 3.31
C ASN A 454 37.90 -3.48 1.99
N PHE A 455 38.60 -3.97 0.96
CA PHE A 455 38.03 -4.22 -0.36
C PHE A 455 38.28 -5.65 -0.82
N PHE A 456 37.27 -6.27 -1.41
CA PHE A 456 37.36 -7.61 -1.98
C PHE A 456 37.85 -7.49 -3.43
N ASP A 457 39.15 -7.65 -3.66
CA ASP A 457 39.77 -7.35 -4.96
C ASP A 457 39.28 -8.28 -6.09
N GLU A 458 38.99 -9.54 -5.77
CA GLU A 458 38.52 -10.54 -6.74
C GLU A 458 37.09 -10.29 -7.22
N LEU A 459 36.29 -9.53 -6.45
CA LEU A 459 34.94 -9.13 -6.83
C LEU A 459 34.92 -7.85 -7.65
N ALA A 460 36.09 -7.25 -7.94
CA ALA A 460 36.16 -6.02 -8.70
C ALA A 460 35.83 -6.28 -10.18
N GLN A 461 34.62 -5.93 -10.60
CA GLN A 461 34.17 -6.06 -11.99
C GLN A 461 33.47 -4.79 -12.45
N ALA A 462 33.66 -4.44 -13.73
CA ALA A 462 33.01 -3.31 -14.36
C ALA A 462 33.11 -2.01 -13.53
N GLY A 463 34.27 -1.72 -12.93
CA GLY A 463 34.48 -0.52 -12.12
C GLY A 463 33.91 -0.53 -10.71
N MET A 464 33.16 -1.58 -10.31
CA MET A 464 32.79 -1.80 -8.92
C MET A 464 33.98 -2.37 -8.16
N LYS A 465 34.15 -1.96 -6.90
CA LYS A 465 35.12 -2.51 -5.97
C LYS A 465 34.45 -2.62 -4.60
N PRO A 466 33.64 -3.67 -4.39
CA PRO A 466 32.86 -3.80 -3.17
C PRO A 466 33.79 -3.92 -1.97
N GLY A 467 33.38 -3.33 -0.86
CA GLY A 467 34.18 -3.30 0.35
C GLY A 467 33.36 -2.97 1.57
N TYR A 468 34.02 -3.01 2.72
CA TYR A 468 33.42 -2.64 3.99
C TYR A 468 34.37 -1.82 4.88
N VAL A 469 33.76 -1.06 5.79
CA VAL A 469 34.42 -0.36 6.89
C VAL A 469 33.56 -0.50 8.13
N ILE A 470 34.20 -0.59 9.30
CA ILE A 470 33.50 -0.58 10.59
C ILE A 470 33.85 0.72 11.28
N LYS A 471 32.85 1.59 11.46
CA LYS A 471 32.98 2.83 12.21
C LYS A 471 32.15 2.70 13.48
N ASP A 472 32.82 2.78 14.63
CA ASP A 472 32.21 2.45 15.93
C ASP A 472 31.64 1.02 15.87
N ASP A 473 30.32 0.86 15.99
CA ASP A 473 29.60 -0.40 15.82
C ASP A 473 28.80 -0.48 14.50
N LEU A 474 28.96 0.49 13.59
CA LEU A 474 28.26 0.51 12.31
C LEU A 474 29.14 -0.13 11.22
N LEU A 475 28.71 -1.30 10.74
CA LEU A 475 29.23 -1.91 9.51
C LEU A 475 28.66 -1.16 8.31
N ILE A 476 29.54 -0.64 7.48
CA ILE A 476 29.21 0.03 6.23
C ILE A 476 29.74 -0.85 5.09
N ILE A 477 28.85 -1.29 4.22
CA ILE A 477 29.17 -2.01 2.97
C ILE A 477 28.79 -1.09 1.82
N ALA A 478 29.70 -0.95 0.85
CA ALA A 478 29.47 -0.18 -0.35
C ALA A 478 30.06 -0.90 -1.57
N ASP A 479 29.52 -0.60 -2.74
CA ASP A 479 29.97 -1.15 -4.02
C ASP A 479 31.26 -0.51 -4.56
N ASN A 480 31.63 0.66 -4.03
CA ASN A 480 32.87 1.34 -4.39
C ASN A 480 33.41 2.22 -3.24
N GLN A 481 34.70 2.56 -3.37
CA GLN A 481 35.42 3.36 -2.38
C GLN A 481 34.81 4.77 -2.19
N GLN A 482 34.38 5.42 -3.26
CA GLN A 482 33.88 6.80 -3.18
C GLN A 482 32.63 6.87 -2.31
N VAL A 483 31.68 5.95 -2.50
CA VAL A 483 30.45 5.89 -1.69
C VAL A 483 30.77 5.68 -0.22
N MET A 484 31.72 4.79 0.08
CA MET A 484 32.16 4.54 1.46
C MET A 484 32.76 5.79 2.12
N GLN A 485 33.61 6.53 1.39
CA GLN A 485 34.19 7.78 1.86
C GLN A 485 33.13 8.86 2.08
N GLU A 486 32.17 9.01 1.16
CA GLU A 486 31.05 9.94 1.32
C GLU A 486 30.22 9.65 2.57
N VAL A 487 30.02 8.37 2.90
CA VAL A 487 29.30 7.94 4.11
C VAL A 487 30.11 8.26 5.37
N ILE A 488 31.41 7.94 5.40
CA ILE A 488 32.30 8.29 6.52
C ILE A 488 32.29 9.80 6.76
N ASP A 489 32.47 10.59 5.69
CA ASP A 489 32.49 12.05 5.76
C ASP A 489 31.19 12.63 6.33
N SER A 490 30.05 12.05 5.95
CA SER A 490 28.75 12.46 6.49
C SER A 490 28.61 12.12 7.97
N LEU A 491 29.05 10.93 8.39
CA LEU A 491 29.02 10.50 9.80
C LEU A 491 29.96 11.32 10.70
N ASP A 492 31.06 11.82 10.16
CA ASP A 492 31.99 12.70 10.87
C ASP A 492 31.55 14.18 10.88
N GLY A 493 30.42 14.50 10.23
CA GLY A 493 29.93 15.88 10.09
C GLY A 493 30.79 16.75 9.16
N ALA A 494 31.69 16.13 8.37
CA ALA A 494 32.57 16.80 7.42
C ALA A 494 31.99 16.84 5.99
N GLY A 495 30.92 16.09 5.71
CA GLY A 495 30.19 16.12 4.44
C GLY A 495 29.29 17.35 4.29
N ASN A 496 28.77 17.59 3.08
CA ASN A 496 27.65 18.52 2.86
C ASN A 496 26.45 18.03 3.68
N SER A 497 26.33 18.52 4.92
CA SER A 497 25.30 18.18 5.90
C SER A 497 23.90 18.66 5.51
N ASP A 498 23.80 19.38 4.40
CA ASP A 498 22.54 19.90 3.87
C ASP A 498 21.74 18.75 3.28
N ILE A 499 20.89 18.17 4.12
CA ILE A 499 19.80 17.30 3.71
C ILE A 499 19.06 17.95 2.53
N SER A 500 18.88 17.18 1.44
CA SER A 500 18.25 17.67 0.20
C SER A 500 16.98 18.49 0.50
N PRO A 501 16.79 19.67 -0.11
CA PRO A 501 15.56 20.44 0.03
C PRO A 501 14.29 19.62 -0.27
N ASP A 502 14.38 18.65 -1.19
CA ASP A 502 13.27 17.77 -1.56
C ASP A 502 12.86 16.81 -0.44
N TYR A 503 13.83 16.38 0.39
CA TYR A 503 13.55 15.57 1.57
C TYR A 503 12.67 16.32 2.58
N LYS A 504 13.01 17.59 2.84
CA LYS A 504 12.25 18.44 3.77
C LYS A 504 10.83 18.72 3.27
N GLN A 505 10.58 18.58 1.97
CA GLN A 505 9.25 18.70 1.38
C GLN A 505 8.39 17.45 1.62
N VAL A 506 8.99 16.25 1.60
CA VAL A 506 8.24 15.01 1.84
C VAL A 506 8.05 14.68 3.31
N SER A 507 8.86 15.18 4.24
CA SER A 507 8.50 15.16 5.67
C SER A 507 9.37 16.07 6.52
N LYS A 508 8.73 16.79 7.46
CA LYS A 508 9.42 17.58 8.50
C LYS A 508 9.71 16.76 9.75
N ASP A 509 9.09 15.60 9.87
CA ASP A 509 9.12 14.81 11.09
C ASP A 509 10.08 13.62 11.00
N PHE A 510 10.86 13.53 9.93
CA PHE A 510 11.89 12.51 9.84
C PHE A 510 13.05 12.74 10.84
N ASP A 511 13.23 13.97 11.33
CA ASP A 511 14.18 14.30 12.40
C ASP A 511 13.68 13.86 13.80
N GLN A 512 12.43 13.40 13.90
CA GLN A 512 11.85 12.86 15.13
C GLN A 512 12.30 11.41 15.38
N LYS A 513 11.88 10.86 16.52
CA LYS A 513 12.05 9.43 16.77
C LYS A 513 11.10 8.63 15.88
N ASN A 514 11.64 7.70 15.12
CA ASN A 514 10.92 6.85 14.18
C ASN A 514 11.37 5.39 14.34
N ASN A 515 10.56 4.44 13.85
CA ASN A 515 10.98 3.05 13.68
C ASN A 515 11.47 2.76 12.27
N SER A 516 10.90 3.44 11.28
CA SER A 516 11.40 3.41 9.91
C SER A 516 11.18 4.75 9.21
N ILE A 517 12.05 5.02 8.23
CA ILE A 517 12.00 6.18 7.34
C ILE A 517 12.34 5.70 5.93
N THR A 518 11.53 6.10 4.96
CA THR A 518 11.81 5.91 3.53
C THR A 518 11.78 7.27 2.84
N TYR A 519 12.74 7.50 1.96
CA TYR A 519 12.74 8.60 1.00
C TYR A 519 13.04 8.05 -0.39
N CYS A 520 12.31 8.50 -1.40
CA CYS A 520 12.51 8.10 -2.78
C CYS A 520 12.34 9.31 -3.70
N ASN A 521 13.36 9.59 -4.50
CA ASN A 521 13.24 10.44 -5.69
C ASN A 521 12.60 9.59 -6.80
N LEU A 522 11.27 9.53 -6.81
CA LEU A 522 10.50 8.72 -7.75
C LEU A 522 10.84 9.07 -9.20
N ALA A 523 11.00 10.35 -9.53
CA ALA A 523 11.38 10.75 -10.88
C ALA A 523 12.74 10.16 -11.29
N GLY A 524 13.75 10.28 -10.43
CA GLY A 524 15.08 9.70 -10.66
C GLY A 524 15.06 8.18 -10.72
N CYS A 525 14.27 7.51 -9.88
CA CYS A 525 14.09 6.06 -9.91
C CYS A 525 13.45 5.60 -11.22
N LEU A 526 12.43 6.30 -11.72
CA LEU A 526 11.78 5.97 -13.00
C LEU A 526 12.72 6.17 -14.19
N GLU A 527 13.53 7.25 -14.19
CA GLU A 527 14.57 7.45 -15.21
C GLU A 527 15.60 6.32 -15.17
N PHE A 528 16.03 5.91 -13.98
CA PHE A 528 16.95 4.79 -13.80
C PHE A 528 16.34 3.46 -14.29
N THR A 529 15.08 3.17 -13.93
CA THR A 529 14.35 1.99 -14.42
C THR A 529 14.23 2.00 -15.93
N LYS A 530 13.94 3.15 -16.55
CA LYS A 530 13.90 3.29 -18.01
C LYS A 530 15.25 2.93 -18.64
N GLY A 531 16.35 3.43 -18.09
CA GLY A 531 17.70 3.08 -18.57
C GLY A 531 18.03 1.59 -18.46
N LEU A 532 17.58 0.91 -17.40
CA LEU A 532 17.73 -0.55 -17.27
C LEU A 532 16.89 -1.31 -18.31
N VAL A 533 15.66 -0.85 -18.56
CA VAL A 533 14.78 -1.43 -19.58
C VAL A 533 15.37 -1.24 -20.98
N ASP A 534 15.85 -0.04 -21.31
CA ASP A 534 16.52 0.25 -22.59
C ASP A 534 17.74 -0.68 -22.80
N TRP A 535 18.54 -0.86 -21.76
CA TRP A 535 19.68 -1.77 -21.78
C TRP A 535 19.25 -3.23 -22.01
N ALA A 536 18.28 -3.72 -21.24
CA ALA A 536 17.79 -5.10 -21.39
C ALA A 536 17.18 -5.35 -22.78
N ALA A 537 16.47 -4.36 -23.31
CA ALA A 537 15.91 -4.39 -24.66
C ALA A 537 17.00 -4.47 -25.75
N ALA A 538 18.07 -3.69 -25.60
CA ALA A 538 19.21 -3.74 -26.52
C ALA A 538 19.88 -5.13 -26.55
N PHE A 539 20.00 -5.79 -25.38
CA PHE A 539 20.51 -7.16 -25.32
C PHE A 539 19.57 -8.18 -25.94
N ALA A 540 18.26 -8.10 -25.66
CA ALA A 540 17.29 -9.01 -26.24
C ALA A 540 17.22 -8.89 -27.77
N THR A 541 17.27 -7.66 -28.28
CA THR A 541 17.21 -7.39 -29.73
C THR A 541 18.47 -7.81 -30.49
N ALA A 542 19.64 -7.83 -29.83
CA ALA A 542 20.86 -8.38 -30.42
C ALA A 542 20.75 -9.88 -30.79
N GLY A 543 19.85 -10.63 -30.13
CA GLY A 543 19.55 -12.02 -30.45
C GLY A 543 18.69 -12.22 -31.71
N GLY A 544 18.04 -11.17 -32.23
CA GLY A 544 17.33 -11.15 -33.51
C GLY A 544 16.09 -12.07 -33.63
N ASN A 545 15.58 -12.63 -32.53
CA ASN A 545 14.46 -13.57 -32.55
C ASN A 545 13.08 -12.87 -32.54
N GLU A 546 12.02 -13.64 -32.80
CA GLU A 546 10.64 -13.12 -32.76
C GLU A 546 10.24 -12.58 -31.38
N ASP A 547 10.82 -13.15 -30.31
CA ASP A 547 10.58 -12.70 -28.94
C ASP A 547 11.05 -11.27 -28.70
N ALA A 548 12.14 -10.84 -29.35
CA ALA A 548 12.59 -9.46 -29.29
C ALA A 548 11.57 -8.47 -29.88
N LYS A 549 10.86 -8.86 -30.94
CA LYS A 549 9.78 -8.02 -31.52
C LYS A 549 8.57 -7.95 -30.57
N ARG A 550 8.19 -9.07 -29.96
CA ARG A 550 7.11 -9.09 -28.96
C ARG A 550 7.45 -8.25 -27.74
N LEU A 551 8.69 -8.38 -27.24
CA LEU A 551 9.20 -7.56 -26.16
C LEU A 551 9.12 -6.08 -26.52
N GLN A 552 9.57 -5.68 -27.71
CA GLN A 552 9.50 -4.28 -28.14
C GLN A 552 8.05 -3.73 -28.10
N VAL A 553 7.06 -4.51 -28.55
CA VAL A 553 5.65 -4.11 -28.44
C VAL A 553 5.23 -3.92 -26.99
N VAL A 554 5.60 -4.83 -26.07
CA VAL A 554 5.31 -4.69 -24.64
C VAL A 554 5.99 -3.44 -24.06
N LEU A 555 7.23 -3.16 -24.46
CA LEU A 555 7.95 -1.99 -23.97
C LEU A 555 7.28 -0.69 -24.43
N ASP A 556 6.95 -0.59 -25.72
CA ASP A 556 6.40 0.62 -26.33
C ASP A 556 4.94 0.86 -25.96
N GLU A 557 4.12 -0.20 -25.87
CA GLU A 557 2.68 -0.07 -25.67
C GLU A 557 2.25 -0.15 -24.19
N LEU A 558 3.12 -0.66 -23.30
CA LEU A 558 2.81 -0.81 -21.88
C LEU A 558 3.87 -0.16 -20.97
N VAL A 559 5.12 -0.60 -21.05
CA VAL A 559 6.13 -0.24 -20.05
C VAL A 559 6.48 1.24 -20.10
N TYR A 560 6.89 1.78 -21.26
CA TYR A 560 7.26 3.19 -21.37
C TYR A 560 6.11 4.15 -21.12
N PRO A 561 4.88 3.94 -21.65
CA PRO A 561 3.73 4.76 -21.29
C PRO A 561 3.48 4.81 -19.79
N LEU A 562 3.57 3.67 -19.09
CA LEU A 562 3.40 3.63 -17.64
C LEU A 562 4.51 4.36 -16.91
N LEU A 563 5.79 4.13 -17.24
CA LEU A 563 6.92 4.84 -16.62
C LEU A 563 6.80 6.36 -16.82
N ASP A 564 6.46 6.78 -18.04
CA ASP A 564 6.20 8.18 -18.35
C ASP A 564 4.98 8.70 -17.57
N GLY A 565 3.91 7.92 -17.46
CA GLY A 565 2.73 8.23 -16.64
C GLY A 565 3.09 8.49 -15.18
N PHE A 566 3.83 7.57 -14.56
CA PHE A 566 4.27 7.65 -13.17
C PHE A 566 5.22 8.81 -12.88
N SER A 567 5.92 9.34 -13.89
CA SER A 567 6.81 10.50 -13.71
C SER A 567 6.09 11.80 -13.31
N MET A 568 4.75 11.78 -13.25
CA MET A 568 3.97 12.81 -12.56
C MET A 568 4.26 12.87 -11.05
N TYR A 569 4.70 11.77 -10.44
CA TYR A 569 5.12 11.74 -9.04
C TYR A 569 6.62 12.00 -8.97
N THR A 570 7.03 12.99 -8.19
CA THR A 570 8.43 13.43 -8.13
C THR A 570 9.17 12.81 -6.96
N HIS A 571 8.55 12.82 -5.78
CA HIS A 571 9.16 12.33 -4.56
C HIS A 571 8.15 11.58 -3.70
N PHE A 572 8.65 10.61 -2.94
CA PHE A 572 7.92 9.88 -1.93
C PHE A 572 8.72 9.91 -0.63
N GLY A 573 8.03 10.15 0.48
CA GLY A 573 8.57 9.97 1.82
C GLY A 573 7.59 9.19 2.66
N SER A 574 8.06 8.26 3.48
CA SER A 574 7.25 7.64 4.52
C SER A 574 7.99 7.45 5.82
N ARG A 575 7.24 7.35 6.91
CA ARG A 575 7.73 6.96 8.23
C ARG A 575 6.76 6.05 8.93
N ALA A 576 7.27 5.21 9.82
CA ALA A 576 6.48 4.47 10.77
C ALA A 576 6.97 4.72 12.21
N VAL A 577 6.04 4.78 13.15
CA VAL A 577 6.29 4.99 14.59
C VAL A 577 5.40 4.07 15.39
N VAL A 578 5.99 3.35 16.34
CA VAL A 578 5.29 2.55 17.33
C VAL A 578 5.06 3.40 18.58
N GLU A 579 3.80 3.60 18.95
CA GLU A 579 3.38 4.34 20.14
C GLU A 579 2.47 3.48 21.01
N GLY A 580 3.04 2.87 22.07
CA GLY A 580 2.28 1.98 22.95
C GLY A 580 1.82 0.73 22.21
N SER A 581 0.52 0.62 22.00
CA SER A 581 -0.16 -0.50 21.31
C SER A 581 -0.59 -0.14 19.88
N GLU A 582 0.03 0.88 19.27
CA GLU A 582 -0.34 1.36 17.94
C GLU A 582 0.91 1.51 17.06
N LEU A 583 0.83 0.98 15.83
CA LEU A 583 1.77 1.29 14.76
C LEU A 583 1.15 2.36 13.86
N LYS A 584 1.76 3.54 13.83
CA LYS A 584 1.33 4.68 13.02
C LYS A 584 2.23 4.83 11.80
N GLY A 585 1.62 5.05 10.65
CA GLY A 585 2.29 5.32 9.39
C GLY A 585 1.91 6.68 8.83
N GLU A 586 2.87 7.37 8.23
CA GLU A 586 2.62 8.56 7.41
C GLU A 586 3.43 8.43 6.13
N ALA A 587 2.79 8.66 4.99
CA ALA A 587 3.40 8.71 3.68
C ALA A 587 2.97 9.98 2.95
N ILE A 588 3.91 10.59 2.24
CA ILE A 588 3.74 11.82 1.50
C ILE A 588 4.28 11.60 0.09
N ILE A 589 3.46 11.91 -0.91
CA ILE A 589 3.86 11.87 -2.33
C ILE A 589 3.73 13.28 -2.89
N LEU A 590 4.78 13.75 -3.55
CA LEU A 590 4.77 15.02 -4.29
C LEU A 590 4.46 14.76 -5.75
N THR A 591 3.59 15.59 -6.31
CA THR A 591 3.24 15.58 -7.74
C THR A 591 3.88 16.76 -8.45
N ARG A 592 4.25 16.56 -9.72
CA ARG A 592 4.71 17.63 -10.60
C ARG A 592 3.51 18.53 -10.91
N LYS A 593 3.68 19.85 -10.76
CA LYS A 593 2.73 20.81 -11.31
C LYS A 593 2.80 20.70 -12.83
N GLU A 594 1.71 20.29 -13.47
CA GLU A 594 1.63 20.33 -14.93
C GLU A 594 1.71 21.80 -15.37
N GLU A 595 2.74 22.14 -16.15
CA GLU A 595 2.80 23.40 -16.90
C GLU A 595 1.69 23.32 -17.96
N LYS A 596 0.73 24.24 -17.89
CA LYS A 596 -0.43 24.31 -18.81
C LYS A 596 -0.05 24.94 -20.14
#